data_AF-A0A496SJ88-F1
#
_entry.id   AF-A0A496SJ88-F1
#
_cell.length_a   1.000
_cell.length_b   1.000
_cell.length_c   1.000
_cell.angle_alpha   90.00
_cell.angle_beta   90.00
_cell.angle_gamma   90.00
#
_symmetry.space_group_name_H-M   'P 1'
#
loop_
_entity.id
_entity.type
_entity.pdbx_description
1 polymer ?
#
loop_
_entity_poly.entity_id
_entity_poly.type
_entity_poly.pdbx_seq_one_letter_code
_entity_poly.pdbx_strand_id
1 'polypeptide(L)'
;MARIGIMWRQLAYYYLIIIVTVSVLALLVAEKTERYYLRGIEEDLRIRAELIEEVLVGYLPGGHVADIDQIAKKLGRKIGTRITVIAPDGVVLGDSEEDPERMEN
;
A
#
# COMPACT_ATOMS: atom_id res chain seq x y z
N MET A 1 34.88 -37.81 -35.02
CA MET A 1 34.60 -36.68 -34.10
C MET A 1 33.42 -35.84 -34.62
N ALA A 2 32.19 -36.37 -34.61
CA ALA A 2 31.00 -35.68 -35.14
C ALA A 2 29.75 -35.86 -34.25
N ARG A 3 29.94 -36.17 -32.96
CA ARG A 3 28.83 -36.37 -31.99
C ARG A 3 28.45 -35.10 -31.23
N ILE A 4 29.35 -34.12 -31.18
CA ILE A 4 29.18 -32.86 -30.44
C ILE A 4 28.08 -31.99 -31.07
N GLY A 5 27.97 -31.90 -32.40
CA GLY A 5 26.98 -31.03 -33.05
C GLY A 5 25.51 -31.46 -32.88
N ILE A 6 25.23 -32.76 -32.72
CA ILE A 6 23.84 -33.24 -32.49
C ILE A 6 23.46 -33.07 -31.02
N MET A 7 24.37 -33.37 -30.09
CA MET A 7 24.14 -33.16 -28.65
C MET A 7 23.90 -31.69 -28.32
N TRP A 8 24.69 -30.78 -28.89
CA TRP A 8 24.52 -29.33 -28.70
C TRP A 8 23.19 -28.81 -29.26
N ARG A 9 22.72 -29.37 -30.37
CA ARG A 9 21.42 -29.01 -30.93
C ARG A 9 20.26 -29.43 -30.01
N GLN A 10 20.32 -30.64 -29.45
CA GLN A 10 19.32 -31.10 -28.48
C GLN A 10 19.37 -30.26 -27.19
N LEU A 11 20.58 -29.96 -26.69
CA LEU A 11 20.78 -29.09 -25.53
C LEU A 11 20.16 -27.70 -25.78
N ALA A 12 20.42 -27.10 -26.94
CA ALA A 12 19.90 -25.78 -27.30
C ALA A 12 18.37 -25.74 -27.32
N TYR A 13 17.70 -26.81 -27.79
CA TYR A 13 16.24 -26.89 -27.74
C TYR A 13 15.71 -26.98 -26.31
N TYR A 14 16.33 -27.77 -25.44
CA TYR A 14 15.94 -27.80 -24.03
C TYR A 14 16.14 -26.45 -23.34
N TYR A 15 17.27 -25.79 -23.59
CA TYR A 15 17.51 -24.43 -23.08
C TYR A 15 16.51 -23.42 -23.61
N LEU A 16 16.14 -23.48 -24.90
CA LEU A 16 15.14 -22.61 -25.48
C LEU A 16 13.78 -22.80 -24.80
N ILE A 17 13.35 -24.04 -24.59
CA ILE A 17 12.09 -24.35 -23.89
C ILE A 17 12.13 -23.82 -22.46
N ILE A 18 13.25 -24.01 -21.74
CA ILE A 18 13.42 -23.50 -20.38
C ILE A 18 13.30 -21.98 -20.37
N ILE A 19 14.03 -21.28 -21.25
CA ILE A 19 14.01 -19.82 -21.33
C ILE A 19 12.58 -19.33 -21.61
N VAL A 20 11.91 -19.89 -22.62
CA VAL A 20 10.54 -19.49 -22.97
C VAL A 20 9.59 -19.71 -21.79
N THR A 21 9.68 -20.87 -21.12
CA THR A 21 8.81 -21.20 -19.99
C THR A 21 9.04 -20.25 -18.81
N VAL A 22 10.30 -20.00 -18.46
CA VAL A 22 10.67 -19.08 -17.38
C VAL A 22 10.26 -17.66 -17.71
N SER A 23 10.46 -17.20 -18.94
CA SER A 23 10.05 -15.86 -19.38
C SER A 23 8.53 -15.66 -19.30
N VAL A 24 7.74 -16.63 -19.78
CA VAL A 24 6.27 -16.57 -19.68
C VAL A 24 5.85 -16.54 -18.21
N LEU A 25 6.42 -17.39 -17.36
CA LEU A 25 6.11 -17.42 -15.94
C LEU A 25 6.48 -16.09 -15.25
N ALA A 26 7.66 -15.54 -15.56
CA ALA A 26 8.13 -14.28 -15.00
C ALA A 26 7.21 -13.11 -15.35
N LEU A 27 6.76 -13.02 -16.61
CA LEU A 27 5.81 -11.98 -17.04
C LEU A 27 4.47 -12.10 -16.32
N LEU A 28 3.92 -13.30 -16.22
CA LEU A 28 2.65 -13.55 -15.52
C LEU A 28 2.73 -13.19 -14.04
N VAL A 29 3.85 -13.50 -13.38
CA VAL A 29 4.06 -13.17 -11.97
C VAL A 29 4.23 -11.65 -11.82
N ALA A 30 5.08 -11.02 -12.64
CA ALA A 30 5.35 -9.58 -12.56
C ALA A 30 4.07 -8.75 -12.67
N GLU A 31 3.20 -9.07 -13.63
CA GLU A 31 1.93 -8.36 -13.80
C GLU A 31 0.95 -8.55 -12.63
N LYS A 32 0.96 -9.72 -11.99
CA LYS A 32 0.05 -10.01 -10.88
C LYS A 32 0.53 -9.44 -9.55
N THR A 33 1.85 -9.42 -9.32
CA THR A 33 2.43 -8.97 -8.05
C THR A 33 2.10 -7.51 -7.77
N GLU A 34 2.28 -6.61 -8.74
CA GLU A 34 2.02 -5.18 -8.54
C GLU A 34 0.55 -4.91 -8.18
N ARG A 35 -0.38 -5.47 -8.96
CA ARG A 35 -1.83 -5.29 -8.73
C ARG A 35 -2.28 -5.90 -7.40
N TYR A 36 -1.72 -7.05 -7.02
CA TYR A 36 -2.06 -7.69 -5.75
C TYR A 36 -1.51 -6.89 -4.57
N TYR A 37 -0.28 -6.38 -4.69
CA TYR A 37 0.36 -5.59 -3.65
C TYR A 37 -0.38 -4.27 -3.38
N LEU A 38 -0.73 -3.53 -4.44
CA LEU A 38 -1.48 -2.28 -4.31
C LEU A 38 -2.88 -2.49 -3.71
N ARG A 39 -3.61 -3.53 -4.14
CA ARG A 39 -4.92 -3.86 -3.53
C ARG A 39 -4.80 -4.21 -2.05
N GLY A 40 -3.75 -4.95 -1.67
CA GLY A 40 -3.50 -5.28 -0.27
C GLY A 40 -3.24 -4.04 0.58
N ILE A 41 -2.48 -3.06 0.05
CA ILE A 41 -2.25 -1.77 0.72
C ILE A 41 -3.57 -0.98 0.84
N GLU A 42 -4.35 -0.90 -0.23
CA GLU A 42 -5.63 -0.19 -0.23
C GLU A 42 -6.61 -0.77 0.79
N GLU A 43 -6.74 -2.09 0.84
CA GLU A 43 -7.62 -2.78 1.77
C GLU A 43 -7.16 -2.61 3.23
N ASP A 44 -5.86 -2.70 3.50
CA ASP A 44 -5.30 -2.44 4.83
C ASP A 44 -5.53 -0.99 5.29
N LEU A 45 -5.32 0.00 4.39
CA LEU A 45 -5.61 1.40 4.68
C LEU A 45 -7.11 1.63 4.96
N ARG A 46 -8.00 1.00 4.20
CA ARG A 46 -9.45 1.11 4.40
C ARG A 46 -9.87 0.55 5.76
N ILE A 47 -9.42 -0.66 6.09
CA ILE A 47 -9.74 -1.29 7.39
C ILE A 47 -9.23 -0.42 8.55
N ARG A 48 -8.02 0.14 8.43
CA ARG A 48 -7.49 1.07 9.44
C ARG A 48 -8.35 2.33 9.56
N ALA A 49 -8.78 2.91 8.45
CA ALA A 49 -9.64 4.09 8.44
C ALA A 49 -10.99 3.83 9.12
N GLU A 50 -11.64 2.70 8.83
CA GLU A 50 -12.90 2.28 9.47
C GLU A 50 -12.73 2.12 11.00
N LEU A 51 -11.63 1.51 11.44
CA LEU A 51 -11.33 1.38 12.88
C LEU A 51 -11.05 2.73 13.56
N ILE A 52 -10.37 3.65 12.86
CA ILE A 52 -10.07 4.99 13.37
C ILE A 52 -11.36 5.82 13.46
N GLU A 53 -12.28 5.68 12.50
CA GLU A 53 -13.60 6.31 12.53
C GLU A 53 -14.38 5.90 13.78
N GLU A 54 -14.46 4.60 14.07
CA GLU A 54 -15.14 4.11 15.27
C GLU A 54 -14.57 4.69 16.57
N VAL A 55 -13.24 4.85 16.64
CA VAL A 55 -12.58 5.51 17.76
C VAL A 55 -12.95 7.00 17.82
N LEU A 56 -12.88 7.72 16.71
CA LEU A 56 -13.14 9.17 16.63
C LEU A 56 -14.59 9.54 16.97
N VAL A 57 -15.57 8.71 16.57
CA VAL A 57 -17.00 8.90 16.91
C VAL A 57 -17.20 8.98 18.43
N GLY A 58 -16.39 8.30 19.23
CA GLY A 58 -16.43 8.41 20.70
C GLY A 58 -15.93 9.75 21.26
N TYR A 59 -15.10 10.50 20.53
CA TYR A 59 -14.50 11.76 20.97
C TYR A 59 -15.18 13.01 20.38
N LEU A 60 -15.92 12.84 19.28
CA LEU A 60 -16.74 13.88 18.66
C LEU A 60 -17.78 14.57 19.58
N PRO A 61 -18.41 13.91 20.58
CA PRO A 61 -19.38 14.57 21.46
C PRO A 61 -18.81 15.72 22.29
N GLY A 62 -17.48 15.75 22.47
CA GLY A 62 -16.76 16.81 23.18
C GLY A 62 -16.39 18.02 22.33
N GLY A 63 -16.41 17.92 20.98
CA GLY A 63 -16.23 19.05 20.06
C GLY A 63 -14.89 19.80 20.10
N HIS A 64 -13.88 19.34 20.84
CA HIS A 64 -12.58 20.01 20.90
C HIS A 64 -11.68 19.50 19.78
N VAL A 65 -11.46 20.34 18.76
CA VAL A 65 -10.52 20.09 17.64
C VAL A 65 -9.14 19.67 18.14
N ALA A 66 -8.70 20.22 19.28
CA ALA A 66 -7.45 19.84 19.93
C ALA A 66 -7.37 18.36 20.35
N ASP A 67 -8.49 17.75 20.74
CA ASP A 67 -8.54 16.32 21.09
C ASP A 67 -8.44 15.44 19.84
N ILE A 68 -9.09 15.86 18.73
CA ILE A 68 -9.02 15.18 17.43
C ILE A 68 -7.59 15.18 16.90
N ASP A 69 -6.91 16.33 16.94
CA ASP A 69 -5.51 16.46 16.53
C ASP A 69 -4.56 15.59 17.38
N GLN A 70 -4.72 15.59 18.71
CA GLN A 70 -3.92 14.74 19.59
C GLN A 70 -4.12 13.25 19.30
N ILE A 71 -5.35 12.83 19.02
CA ILE A 71 -5.67 11.44 18.67
C ILE A 71 -5.04 11.09 17.32
N ALA A 72 -5.16 11.96 16.31
CA ALA A 72 -4.54 11.77 15.00
C ALA A 72 -3.02 11.58 15.14
N LYS A 73 -2.34 12.46 15.90
CA LYS A 73 -0.89 12.37 16.18
C LYS A 73 -0.52 11.11 16.98
N LYS A 74 -1.36 10.67 17.90
CA LYS A 74 -1.11 9.46 18.70
C LYS A 74 -1.28 8.19 17.86
N LEU A 75 -2.37 8.08 17.11
CA LEU A 75 -2.67 6.93 16.27
C LEU A 75 -1.71 6.85 15.08
N GLY A 76 -1.42 7.98 14.42
CA GLY A 76 -0.52 8.01 13.27
C GLY A 76 0.89 7.56 13.63
N ARG A 77 1.41 7.97 14.80
CA ARG A 77 2.69 7.47 15.33
C ARG A 77 2.67 5.98 15.69
N LYS A 78 1.54 5.47 16.19
CA LYS A 78 1.41 4.06 16.59
C LYS A 78 1.28 3.12 15.38
N ILE A 79 0.59 3.58 14.35
CA ILE A 79 0.26 2.80 13.15
C ILE A 79 1.32 2.99 12.04
N GLY A 80 2.11 4.06 12.11
CA GLY A 80 3.12 4.40 11.12
C GLY A 80 2.50 4.85 9.79
N THR A 81 1.33 5.49 9.84
CA THR A 81 0.58 5.94 8.66
C THR A 81 0.10 7.36 8.93
N ARG A 82 0.22 8.26 7.94
CA ARG A 82 -0.31 9.62 8.06
C ARG A 82 -1.83 9.56 8.13
N ILE A 83 -2.40 10.21 9.13
CA ILE A 83 -3.84 10.32 9.37
C ILE A 83 -4.18 11.81 9.30
N THR A 84 -5.17 12.15 8.48
CA THR A 84 -5.72 13.51 8.38
C THR A 84 -7.23 13.40 8.56
N VAL A 85 -7.78 14.16 9.52
CA VAL A 85 -9.21 14.23 9.78
C VAL A 85 -9.73 15.54 9.19
N ILE A 86 -10.69 15.44 8.28
CA ILE A 86 -11.23 16.58 7.53
C ILE A 86 -12.73 16.67 7.80
N ALA A 87 -13.20 17.87 8.15
CA ALA A 87 -14.61 18.17 8.32
C ALA A 87 -15.35 18.21 6.96
N PRO A 88 -16.68 18.04 6.92
CA PRO A 88 -17.45 18.09 5.68
C PRO A 88 -17.36 19.42 4.91
N ASP A 89 -16.96 20.50 5.58
CA ASP A 89 -16.72 21.83 5.00
C ASP A 89 -15.31 21.99 4.41
N GLY A 90 -14.47 20.95 4.49
CA GLY A 90 -13.10 20.94 3.98
C GLY A 90 -12.05 21.39 5.01
N VAL A 91 -12.45 21.77 6.23
CA VAL A 91 -11.50 22.19 7.27
C VAL A 91 -10.76 20.98 7.84
N VAL A 92 -9.43 21.07 7.91
CA VAL A 92 -8.63 20.03 8.59
C VAL A 92 -8.78 20.19 10.10
N LEU A 93 -9.31 19.16 10.76
CA LEU A 93 -9.54 19.11 12.20
C LEU A 93 -8.35 18.49 12.96
N GLY A 94 -7.47 17.76 12.28
CA GLY A 94 -6.35 17.07 12.90
C GLY A 94 -5.45 16.41 11.85
N ASP A 95 -4.15 16.45 12.04
CA ASP A 95 -3.18 15.74 11.20
C ASP A 95 -2.07 15.12 12.06
N SER A 96 -1.66 13.90 11.71
CA SER A 96 -0.68 13.17 12.50
C SER A 96 0.76 13.64 12.33
N GLU A 97 1.08 14.34 11.24
CA GLU A 97 2.42 14.80 10.89
C GLU A 97 2.55 16.33 10.99
N GLU A 98 1.54 17.05 10.53
CA GLU A 98 1.52 18.51 10.45
C GLU A 98 0.55 19.12 11.47
N ASP A 99 0.67 20.42 11.69
CA ASP A 99 -0.26 21.18 12.52
C ASP A 99 -1.40 21.68 11.64
N PRO A 100 -2.68 21.33 11.93
CA PRO A 100 -3.83 21.80 11.15
C PRO A 100 -3.87 23.32 10.97
N GLU A 101 -3.40 24.09 11.96
CA GLU A 101 -3.39 25.56 11.92
C GLU A 101 -2.35 26.14 10.95
N ARG A 102 -1.39 25.31 10.48
CA ARG A 102 -0.30 25.73 9.59
C ARG A 102 -0.47 25.21 8.16
N MET A 103 -1.53 24.46 7.88
CA MET A 103 -1.84 23.98 6.53
C MET A 103 -2.45 25.10 5.69
N GLU A 104 -2.02 25.21 4.43
CA GLU A 104 -2.68 26.07 3.45
C GLU A 104 -4.00 25.41 3.03
N ASN A 105 -5.14 25.95 3.51
CA ASN A 105 -6.50 25.58 3.08
C ASN A 105 -7.26 26.82 2.60
#